data_AF-A0A971YS75-F1
#
_entry.id   AF-A0A971YS75-F1
#
_cell.length_a   1.000
_cell.length_b   1.000
_cell.length_c   1.000
_cell.angle_alpha   90.00
_cell.angle_beta   90.00
_cell.angle_gamma   90.00
#
_symmetry.space_group_name_H-M   'P 1'
#
loop_
_entity.id
_entity.type
_entity.pdbx_description
1 polymer ?
#
loop_
_entity_poly.entity_id
_entity_poly.type
_entity_poly.pdbx_seq_one_letter_code
_entity_poly.pdbx_strand_id
1 'polypeptide(L)'
;MGSKTRAKIGIVVISDERPAIHSQDEQHNRDYLYKIKQVLEARAEEAGDNLEFIVEDRIINSMGLAVAAAKRMRAEDVAGV
;
A
#
# COMPACT_ATOMS: atom_id res chain seq x y z
N MET A 1 16.75 -21.26 -14.77
CA MET A 1 16.66 -20.01 -14.00
C MET A 1 15.21 -19.84 -13.57
N GLY A 2 14.87 -20.31 -12.37
CA GLY A 2 13.50 -20.17 -11.86
C GLY A 2 13.24 -18.71 -11.52
N SER A 3 12.19 -18.13 -12.09
CA SER A 3 11.65 -16.85 -11.62
C SER A 3 11.35 -17.00 -10.13
N LYS A 4 12.17 -16.41 -9.26
CA LYS A 4 11.82 -16.29 -7.84
C LYS A 4 10.76 -15.21 -7.74
N THR A 5 9.50 -15.59 -7.88
CA THR A 5 8.35 -14.70 -7.66
C THR A 5 8.58 -13.93 -6.36
N ARG A 6 8.57 -12.59 -6.44
CA ARG A 6 8.70 -11.72 -5.26
C ARG A 6 7.44 -11.86 -4.42
N ALA A 7 7.59 -11.96 -3.10
CA ALA A 7 6.44 -11.88 -2.21
C ALA A 7 5.96 -10.43 -2.19
N LYS A 8 4.68 -10.23 -2.51
CA LYS A 8 4.09 -8.89 -2.60
C LYS A 8 3.46 -8.48 -1.27
N ILE A 9 3.80 -7.30 -0.79
CA ILE A 9 3.23 -6.67 0.41
C ILE A 9 2.46 -5.43 -0.01
N GLY A 10 1.23 -5.30 0.45
CA GLY A 10 0.37 -4.15 0.21
C GLY A 10 0.71 -3.02 1.17
N ILE A 11 0.54 -1.78 0.73
CA ILE A 11 0.61 -0.60 1.57
C ILE A 11 -0.68 0.18 1.36
N VAL A 12 -1.41 0.43 2.46
CA VAL A 12 -2.70 1.11 2.45
C VAL A 12 -2.71 2.23 3.48
N VAL A 13 -3.50 3.28 3.21
CA VAL A 13 -3.83 4.30 4.21
C VAL A 13 -5.30 4.17 4.56
N ILE A 14 -5.59 4.21 5.86
CA ILE A 14 -6.94 4.28 6.40
C ILE A 14 -7.12 5.66 7.03
N SER A 15 -8.25 6.30 6.76
CA SER A 15 -8.61 7.60 7.35
C SER A 15 -10.06 7.59 7.85
N ASP A 16 -10.39 8.59 8.66
CA ASP A 16 -11.75 8.84 9.11
C ASP A 16 -12.65 9.28 7.93
N GLU A 17 -13.93 8.90 7.96
CA GLU A 17 -14.91 9.23 6.91
C GLU A 17 -15.31 10.70 6.89
N ARG A 18 -15.05 11.45 7.97
CA ARG A 18 -15.47 12.85 8.10
C ARG A 18 -14.63 13.77 7.18
N PRO A 19 -15.25 14.48 6.21
CA PRO A 19 -14.53 15.29 5.22
C PRO A 19 -13.61 16.37 5.82
N ALA A 20 -13.99 16.94 6.97
CA ALA A 20 -13.23 17.96 7.66
C ALA A 20 -11.85 17.50 8.16
N ILE A 21 -11.63 16.18 8.28
CA ILE A 21 -10.36 15.57 8.70
C ILE A 21 -9.54 15.14 7.48
N HIS A 22 -10.20 14.83 6.36
CA HIS A 22 -9.61 14.16 5.21
C HIS A 22 -9.01 15.11 4.16
N SER A 23 -9.67 16.24 3.88
CA SER A 23 -9.38 17.01 2.66
C SER A 23 -8.07 17.79 2.67
N GLN A 24 -7.57 18.22 3.84
CA GLN A 24 -6.28 18.92 3.93
C GLN A 24 -5.09 17.95 3.87
N ASP A 25 -5.25 16.76 4.42
CA ASP A 25 -4.16 15.79 4.55
C ASP A 25 -4.16 14.72 3.45
N GLU A 26 -5.15 14.69 2.55
CA GLU A 26 -5.26 13.65 1.53
C GLU A 26 -4.01 13.57 0.64
N GLN A 27 -3.57 14.71 0.08
CA GLN A 27 -2.39 14.72 -0.78
C GLN A 27 -1.13 14.40 0.03
N HIS A 28 -1.04 14.91 1.26
CA HIS A 28 0.09 14.60 2.16
C HIS A 28 0.18 13.10 2.45
N ASN A 29 -0.94 12.45 2.80
CA ASN A 29 -1.03 11.03 3.08
C ASN A 29 -0.70 10.18 1.85
N ARG A 30 -1.14 10.62 0.67
CA ARG A 30 -0.82 9.99 -0.61
C ARG A 30 0.68 10.07 -0.92
N ASP A 31 1.29 11.23 -0.74
CA ASP A 31 2.74 11.38 -0.94
C ASP A 31 3.54 10.55 0.08
N TYR A 32 3.03 10.47 1.32
CA TYR A 32 3.65 9.71 2.39
C TYR A 32 3.65 8.19 2.12
N LEU A 33 2.61 7.65 1.47
CA LEU A 33 2.57 6.24 1.03
C LEU A 33 3.76 5.87 0.14
N TYR A 34 4.05 6.71 -0.86
CA TYR A 34 5.17 6.46 -1.77
C TYR A 34 6.52 6.61 -1.07
N LYS A 35 6.61 7.50 -0.08
CA LYS A 35 7.80 7.62 0.76
C LYS A 35 8.01 6.39 1.65
N ILE A 36 6.94 5.84 2.24
CA ILE A 36 7.01 4.56 2.99
C ILE A 36 7.50 3.45 2.06
N LYS A 37 6.90 3.34 0.86
CA LYS A 37 7.32 2.36 -0.15
C LYS A 37 8.82 2.45 -0.44
N GLN A 38 9.33 3.65 -0.74
CA GLN A 38 10.75 3.86 -1.03
C GLN A 38 11.66 3.41 0.12
N VAL A 39 11.29 3.72 1.37
CA VAL A 39 12.07 3.31 2.55
C VAL A 39 12.05 1.80 2.74
N LEU A 40 10.89 1.16 2.54
CA LEU A 40 10.74 -0.29 2.66
C LEU A 40 11.48 -1.04 1.54
N GLU A 41 11.44 -0.53 0.31
CA GLU A 41 12.18 -1.06 -0.84
C GLU A 41 13.69 -1.03 -0.58
N ALA A 42 14.22 0.12 -0.13
CA ALA A 42 15.63 0.25 0.20
C ALA A 42 16.06 -0.74 1.30
N ARG A 43 15.26 -0.90 2.35
CA ARG A 43 15.54 -1.84 3.44
C ARG A 43 15.49 -3.30 2.99
N ALA A 44 14.51 -3.67 2.16
CA ALA A 44 14.40 -5.01 1.61
C ALA A 44 15.61 -5.33 0.71
N GLU A 45 16.05 -4.37 -0.10
CA GLU A 45 17.26 -4.50 -0.92
C GLU A 45 18.52 -4.67 -0.06
N GLU A 46 18.70 -3.83 0.96
CA GLU A 46 19.82 -3.94 1.91
C GLU A 46 19.86 -5.30 2.64
N ALA A 47 18.70 -5.83 3.01
CA ALA A 47 18.56 -7.12 3.68
C ALA A 47 18.68 -8.32 2.70
N GLY A 48 18.61 -8.08 1.39
CA GLY A 48 18.54 -9.13 0.37
C GLY A 48 17.18 -9.86 0.33
N ASP A 49 16.13 -9.24 0.86
CA ASP A 49 14.78 -9.77 0.88
C ASP A 49 14.13 -9.70 -0.52
N ASN A 50 13.47 -10.78 -0.94
CA ASN A 50 12.80 -10.85 -2.24
C ASN A 50 11.35 -10.32 -2.15
N LEU A 51 11.20 -9.04 -1.80
CA LEU A 51 9.91 -8.37 -1.61
C LEU A 51 9.56 -7.40 -2.74
N GLU A 52 8.27 -7.20 -2.96
CA GLU A 52 7.71 -6.16 -3.83
C GLU A 52 6.57 -5.45 -3.09
N PHE A 53 6.51 -4.13 -3.17
CA PHE A 53 5.52 -3.33 -2.45
C PHE A 53 4.47 -2.72 -3.39
N ILE A 54 3.19 -2.98 -3.11
CA ILE A 54 2.03 -2.56 -3.91
C ILE A 54 1.23 -1.51 -3.13
N VAL A 55 1.06 -0.32 -3.68
CA VAL A 55 0.35 0.78 -3.01
C VAL A 55 -1.13 0.81 -3.44
N GLU A 56 -2.04 0.97 -2.48
CA GLU A 56 -3.41 1.44 -2.76
C GLU A 56 -3.43 2.97 -2.69
N ASP A 57 -3.60 3.60 -3.84
CA ASP A 57 -3.63 5.05 -3.96
C ASP A 57 -4.86 5.68 -3.27
N ARG A 58 -5.95 4.94 -3.12
CA ARG A 58 -7.16 5.47 -2.48
C ARG A 58 -7.05 5.40 -0.96
N ILE A 59 -7.28 6.52 -0.30
CA ILE A 59 -7.44 6.54 1.15
C ILE A 59 -8.71 5.76 1.51
N ILE A 60 -8.56 4.70 2.31
CA ILE A 60 -9.66 3.87 2.76
C ILE A 60 -10.35 4.58 3.93
N ASN A 61 -11.50 5.18 3.66
CA ASN A 61 -12.32 5.85 4.68
C ASN A 61 -13.73 5.28 4.80
N SER A 62 -14.02 4.19 4.11
CA SER A 62 -15.32 3.54 4.14
C SER A 62 -15.18 2.04 3.88
N MET A 63 -16.18 1.27 4.29
CA MET A 63 -16.22 -0.17 4.04
C MET A 63 -16.18 -0.49 2.54
N GLY A 64 -16.84 0.32 1.70
CA GLY A 64 -16.83 0.15 0.25
C GLY A 64 -15.43 0.26 -0.35
N LEU A 65 -14.65 1.26 0.09
CA LEU A 65 -13.26 1.40 -0.32
C LEU A 65 -12.37 0.28 0.23
N ALA A 66 -12.60 -0.17 1.47
CA ALA A 66 -11.88 -1.30 2.04
C ALA A 66 -12.08 -2.59 1.23
N VAL A 67 -13.32 -2.88 0.82
CA VAL A 67 -13.64 -4.03 -0.04
C VAL A 67 -13.00 -3.88 -1.41
N ALA A 68 -13.03 -2.69 -2.00
CA ALA A 68 -12.40 -2.42 -3.30
C ALA A 68 -10.87 -2.60 -3.23
N ALA A 69 -10.23 -2.12 -2.17
CA ALA A 69 -8.79 -2.29 -1.93
C ALA A 69 -8.44 -3.76 -1.74
N ALA A 70 -9.18 -4.51 -0.91
CA ALA A 70 -8.94 -5.93 -0.69
C ALA A 70 -9.05 -6.75 -1.99
N LYS A 71 -10.02 -6.43 -2.86
CA LYS A 71 -10.14 -7.07 -4.18
C LYS A 71 -8.94 -6.77 -5.08
N ARG A 72 -8.45 -5.52 -5.09
CA ARG A 72 -7.25 -5.13 -5.84
C ARG A 72 -6.02 -5.86 -5.32
N MET A 73 -5.78 -5.85 -4.01
CA MET A 73 -4.64 -6.55 -3.38
C MET A 73 -4.64 -8.04 -3.70
N ARG A 74 -5.81 -8.68 -3.64
CA ARG A 74 -5.95 -10.09 -4.03
C ARG A 74 -5.63 -10.31 -5.52
N ALA A 75 -6.08 -9.42 -6.40
CA ALA A 75 -5.80 -9.53 -7.85
C ALA A 75 -4.30 -9.35 -8.17
N GLU A 76 -3.58 -8.60 -7.33
CA GLU A 76 -2.14 -8.39 -7.41
C GLU A 76 -1.33 -9.54 -6.79
N ASP A 77 -1.96 -10.55 -6.19
CA ASP A 77 -1.30 -11.64 -5.44
C ASP A 77 -0.49 -11.13 -4.22
N VAL A 78 -1.04 -10.14 -3.53
CA VAL A 78 -0.48 -9.62 -2.28
C VAL A 78 -0.65 -10.62 -1.14
N ALA A 79 0.44 -10.95 -0.46
CA ALA A 79 0.50 -11.91 0.63
C ALA A 79 0.10 -11.32 1.99
N GLY A 80 0.22 -10.00 2.16
CA GLY A 80 -0.12 -9.27 3.39
C GLY A 80 -0.12 -7.77 3.17
N VAL A 81 -0.75 -7.01 4.08
CA VAL A 81 -0.87 -5.54 4.04
C VAL A 81 -0.35 -4.97 5.35
#